data_AF-I3CQT4-F1
#
_entry.id   AF-I3CQT4-F1
#
_cell.length_a   1.000
_cell.length_b   1.000
_cell.length_c   1.000
_cell.angle_alpha   90.00
_cell.angle_beta   90.00
_cell.angle_gamma   90.00
#
_symmetry.space_group_name_H-M   'P 1'
#
loop_
_entity.id
_entity.type
_entity.pdbx_description
1 polymer ?
#
loop_
_entity_poly.entity_id
_entity_poly.type
_entity_poly.pdbx_seq_one_letter_code
_entity_poly.pdbx_strand_id
1 'polypeptide(L)'
;MNMSVPLLAPPLPPRGFTLLEILVSLAIVILLAALGWNGYRHIVQKAGRAEGRAAILHVLLQQERHHAYQHRYRAFQPGSAAQGFKWYSGATPQTSAYALSARACEEEDLSSCVLVTATPGGSGVNSGYEDRQCGVLQADSRGNRRADGKECW
;
A
#
# COMPACT_ATOMS: atom_id res chain seq x y z
N MET A 1 -62.04 49.24 -30.02
CA MET A 1 -61.04 48.89 -28.99
C MET A 1 -60.04 47.93 -29.62
N ASN A 2 -58.92 48.43 -30.15
CA ASN A 2 -57.84 47.60 -30.69
C ASN A 2 -56.84 47.33 -29.58
N MET A 3 -56.67 46.05 -29.22
CA MET A 3 -55.63 45.62 -28.30
C MET A 3 -54.38 45.24 -29.09
N SER A 4 -53.34 46.05 -28.97
CA SER A 4 -52.01 45.81 -29.52
C SER A 4 -51.34 44.68 -28.73
N VAL A 5 -51.18 43.51 -29.34
CA VAL A 5 -50.44 42.38 -28.75
C VAL A 5 -48.93 42.69 -28.83
N PRO A 6 -48.16 42.65 -27.72
CA PRO A 6 -46.72 42.82 -27.77
C PRO A 6 -46.06 41.56 -28.34
N LEU A 7 -45.20 41.74 -29.35
CA LEU A 7 -44.39 40.67 -29.92
C LEU A 7 -43.32 40.25 -28.89
N LEU A 8 -43.46 39.06 -28.34
CA LEU A 8 -42.45 38.44 -27.47
C LEU A 8 -41.20 38.11 -28.31
N ALA A 9 -40.05 38.65 -27.94
CA ALA A 9 -38.78 38.33 -28.59
C ALA A 9 -38.46 36.84 -28.42
N PRO A 10 -37.97 36.15 -29.46
CA PRO A 10 -37.65 34.74 -29.37
C PRO A 10 -36.48 34.50 -28.40
N PRO A 11 -36.48 33.40 -27.64
CA PRO A 11 -35.35 33.03 -26.80
C PRO A 11 -34.11 32.81 -27.69
N LEU A 12 -32.99 33.39 -27.29
CA LEU A 12 -31.72 33.19 -27.99
C LEU A 12 -31.36 31.69 -27.99
N PRO A 13 -30.87 31.15 -29.12
CA PRO A 13 -30.50 29.75 -29.21
C PRO A 13 -29.39 29.43 -28.19
N PRO A 14 -29.46 28.27 -27.51
CA PRO A 14 -28.40 27.85 -26.60
C PRO A 14 -27.08 27.73 -27.36
N ARG A 15 -26.02 28.35 -26.83
CA ARG A 15 -24.66 28.26 -27.39
C ARG A 15 -24.15 26.83 -27.12
N GLY A 16 -24.04 26.03 -28.18
CA GLY A 16 -23.46 24.69 -28.10
C GLY A 16 -21.93 24.75 -27.95
N PHE A 17 -21.36 23.76 -27.26
CA PHE A 17 -19.91 23.58 -27.17
C PHE A 17 -19.33 23.27 -28.55
N THR A 18 -18.23 23.92 -28.89
CA THR A 18 -17.52 23.62 -30.14
C THR A 18 -16.62 22.39 -29.95
N LEU A 19 -16.38 21.66 -31.04
CA LEU A 19 -15.45 20.52 -31.01
C LEU A 19 -14.03 20.95 -30.60
N LEU A 20 -13.63 22.17 -30.96
CA LEU A 20 -12.36 22.77 -30.56
C LEU A 20 -12.27 22.96 -29.03
N GLU A 21 -13.35 23.41 -28.41
CA GLU A 21 -13.41 23.66 -26.96
C GLU A 21 -13.31 22.37 -26.15
N ILE A 22 -13.93 21.29 -26.65
CA ILE A 22 -13.77 19.94 -26.08
C ILE A 22 -12.33 19.44 -26.25
N LEU A 23 -11.71 19.64 -27.43
CA LEU A 23 -10.32 19.25 -27.66
C LEU A 23 -9.34 19.98 -26.75
N VAL A 24 -9.51 21.30 -26.56
CA VAL A 24 -8.67 22.10 -25.65
C VAL A 24 -8.87 21.67 -24.20
N SER A 25 -10.13 21.46 -23.78
CA SER A 25 -10.43 20.98 -22.42
C SER A 25 -9.80 19.61 -22.15
N LEU A 26 -9.91 18.68 -23.10
CA LEU A 26 -9.30 17.35 -22.99
C LEU A 26 -7.78 17.43 -22.91
N ALA A 27 -7.15 18.30 -23.72
CA ALA A 27 -5.71 18.52 -23.68
C ALA A 27 -5.23 19.01 -22.31
N ILE A 28 -5.97 19.94 -21.69
CA ILE A 28 -5.67 20.44 -20.33
C ILE A 28 -5.82 19.31 -19.30
N VAL A 29 -6.88 18.51 -19.37
CA VAL A 29 -7.10 17.39 -18.43
C VAL A 29 -5.99 16.35 -18.54
N ILE A 30 -5.56 15.99 -19.76
CA ILE A 30 -4.45 15.04 -19.97
C ILE A 30 -3.15 15.59 -19.39
N LEU A 31 -2.86 16.87 -19.60
CA LEU A 31 -1.67 17.53 -19.05
C LEU A 31 -1.68 17.51 -17.51
N LEU A 32 -2.80 17.85 -16.89
CA LEU A 32 -2.94 17.82 -15.43
C LEU A 32 -2.84 16.40 -14.86
N ALA A 33 -3.46 15.42 -15.53
CA ALA A 33 -3.38 14.02 -15.14
C ALA A 33 -1.93 13.50 -15.18
N ALA A 34 -1.17 13.87 -16.21
CA ALA A 34 0.24 13.48 -16.35
C ALA A 34 1.12 14.03 -15.21
N LEU A 35 0.87 15.26 -14.74
CA LEU A 35 1.65 15.89 -13.68
C LEU A 35 1.22 15.41 -12.27
N GLY A 36 -0.07 15.17 -12.04
CA GLY A 36 -0.61 14.85 -10.71
C GLY A 36 -0.35 13.41 -10.22
N TRP A 37 -0.13 12.46 -11.13
CA TRP A 37 -0.15 11.03 -10.80
C TRP A 37 1.04 10.54 -9.94
N ASN A 38 2.24 11.08 -10.17
CA ASN A 38 3.45 10.57 -9.52
C ASN A 38 3.53 10.92 -8.02
N GLY A 39 3.06 12.11 -7.61
CA GLY A 39 3.17 12.56 -6.23
C GLY A 39 2.40 11.68 -5.23
N TYR A 40 1.19 11.25 -5.60
CA TYR A 40 0.34 10.44 -4.73
C TYR A 40 0.96 9.05 -4.42
N ARG A 41 1.56 8.42 -5.43
CA ARG A 41 2.17 7.08 -5.29
C ARG A 41 3.32 7.06 -4.28
N HIS A 42 4.16 8.10 -4.27
CA HIS A 42 5.28 8.17 -3.34
C HIS A 42 4.83 8.28 -1.87
N ILE A 43 3.74 9.00 -1.59
CA ILE A 43 3.19 9.14 -0.24
C ILE A 43 2.67 7.79 0.24
N VAL A 44 1.89 7.09 -0.59
CA VAL A 44 1.34 5.76 -0.28
C VAL A 44 2.46 4.74 -0.06
N GLN A 45 3.50 4.75 -0.90
CA GLN A 45 4.66 3.87 -0.71
C GLN A 45 5.38 4.15 0.60
N LYS A 46 5.67 5.42 0.92
CA LYS A 46 6.31 5.80 2.18
C LYS A 46 5.50 5.38 3.41
N ALA A 47 4.18 5.60 3.38
CA ALA A 47 3.28 5.17 4.44
C ALA A 47 3.29 3.63 4.57
N GLY A 48 3.16 2.90 3.45
CA GLY A 48 3.20 1.44 3.45
C GLY A 48 4.53 0.88 3.98
N ARG A 49 5.67 1.50 3.68
CA ARG A 49 6.97 1.12 4.25
C ARG A 49 7.00 1.29 5.76
N ALA A 50 6.50 2.41 6.28
CA ALA A 50 6.40 2.63 7.72
C ALA A 50 5.49 1.58 8.39
N GLU A 51 4.36 1.25 7.74
CA GLU A 51 3.43 0.21 8.18
C GLU A 51 4.09 -1.18 8.21
N GLY A 52 4.83 -1.54 7.15
CA GLY A 52 5.58 -2.79 7.05
C GLY A 52 6.64 -2.92 8.15
N ARG A 53 7.45 -1.86 8.36
CA ARG A 53 8.47 -1.82 9.42
C ARG A 53 7.84 -1.98 10.82
N ALA A 54 6.76 -1.26 11.08
CA ALA A 54 6.03 -1.36 12.35
C ALA A 54 5.46 -2.77 12.57
N ALA A 55 4.90 -3.38 11.52
CA ALA A 55 4.36 -4.73 11.59
C ALA A 55 5.43 -5.79 11.83
N ILE A 56 6.60 -5.67 11.20
CA ILE A 56 7.76 -6.54 11.45
C ILE A 56 8.16 -6.48 12.93
N LEU A 57 8.34 -5.27 13.48
CA LEU A 57 8.72 -5.09 14.87
C LEU A 57 7.66 -5.65 15.82
N HIS A 58 6.37 -5.47 15.50
CA HIS A 58 5.29 -6.04 16.30
C HIS A 58 5.34 -7.58 16.32
N VAL A 59 5.57 -8.21 15.17
CA VAL A 59 5.72 -9.68 15.08
C VAL A 59 6.97 -10.14 15.83
N LEU A 60 8.10 -9.45 15.69
CA LEU A 60 9.31 -9.77 16.45
C LEU A 60 9.05 -9.72 17.96
N LEU A 61 8.37 -8.68 18.47
CA LEU A 61 8.00 -8.60 19.88
C LEU A 61 7.09 -9.76 20.32
N GLN A 62 6.14 -10.19 19.47
CA GLN A 62 5.32 -11.37 19.75
C GLN A 62 6.16 -12.66 19.78
N GLN A 63 7.14 -12.78 18.89
CA GLN A 63 8.06 -13.90 18.81
C GLN A 63 8.97 -13.98 20.03
N GLU A 64 9.51 -12.85 20.50
CA GLU A 64 10.31 -12.80 21.74
C GLU A 64 9.50 -13.23 22.96
N ARG A 65 8.25 -12.77 23.07
CA ARG A 65 7.35 -13.23 24.14
C ARG A 65 7.11 -14.73 24.05
N HIS A 66 6.89 -15.26 22.85
CA HIS A 66 6.71 -16.69 22.65
C HIS A 66 7.95 -17.49 23.02
N HIS A 67 9.14 -17.02 22.63
CA HIS A 67 10.42 -17.62 22.96
C HIS A 67 10.67 -17.63 24.48
N ALA A 68 10.34 -16.55 25.17
CA ALA A 68 10.46 -16.49 26.63
C ALA A 68 9.63 -17.57 27.36
N TYR A 69 8.51 -18.01 26.79
CA TYR A 69 7.66 -19.06 27.39
C TYR A 69 7.95 -20.48 26.86
N GLN A 70 8.30 -20.63 25.59
CA GLN A 70 8.43 -21.92 24.92
C GLN A 70 9.86 -22.29 24.54
N HIS A 71 10.83 -21.41 24.83
CA HIS A 71 12.26 -21.52 24.48
C HIS A 71 12.52 -21.74 22.98
N ARG A 72 11.58 -21.36 22.13
CA ARG A 72 11.70 -21.40 20.67
C ARG A 72 10.88 -20.30 20.02
N TYR A 73 11.34 -19.83 18.87
CA TYR A 73 10.55 -19.05 17.93
C TYR A 73 9.68 -19.96 17.07
N ARG A 74 8.72 -19.37 16.36
CA ARG A 74 7.78 -20.12 15.51
C ARG A 74 7.75 -19.56 14.11
N ALA A 75 8.11 -20.38 13.14
CA ALA A 75 7.93 -20.07 11.74
C ALA A 75 6.44 -20.04 11.37
N PHE A 76 6.07 -19.13 10.48
CA PHE A 76 4.71 -19.05 9.96
C PHE A 76 4.68 -18.45 8.56
N GLN A 77 3.62 -18.77 7.83
CA GLN A 77 3.34 -18.22 6.50
C GLN A 77 2.08 -17.35 6.53
N PRO A 78 1.92 -16.43 5.56
CA PRO A 78 0.74 -15.58 5.46
C PRO A 78 -0.56 -16.40 5.38
N GLY A 79 -1.62 -15.92 6.02
CA GLY A 79 -2.95 -16.53 5.99
C GLY A 79 -3.30 -17.33 7.24
N SER A 80 -4.13 -18.37 7.09
CA SER A 80 -4.56 -19.24 8.20
C SER A 80 -3.41 -20.00 8.85
N ALA A 81 -2.29 -20.16 8.13
CA ALA A 81 -1.06 -20.76 8.63
C ALA A 81 -0.28 -19.86 9.63
N ALA A 82 -0.74 -18.63 9.89
CA ALA A 82 -0.08 -17.71 10.81
C ALA A 82 -0.21 -18.11 12.30
N GLN A 83 -1.05 -19.09 12.63
CA GLN A 83 -1.10 -19.76 13.93
C GLN A 83 -1.17 -18.80 15.15
N GLY A 84 -1.87 -17.67 15.00
CA GLY A 84 -2.05 -16.65 16.04
C GLY A 84 -1.13 -15.43 15.93
N PHE A 85 -0.15 -15.43 15.04
CA PHE A 85 0.67 -14.25 14.74
C PHE A 85 -0.03 -13.34 13.73
N LYS A 86 0.21 -12.03 13.85
CA LYS A 86 -0.26 -11.05 12.85
C LYS A 86 0.57 -11.19 11.58
N TRP A 87 -0.07 -11.56 10.47
CA TRP A 87 0.60 -11.82 9.19
C TRP A 87 0.37 -10.72 8.12
N TYR A 88 -0.27 -9.62 8.47
CA TYR A 88 -0.55 -8.51 7.55
C TYR A 88 -0.18 -7.19 8.23
N SER A 89 0.23 -6.17 7.48
CA SER A 89 0.74 -4.93 8.08
C SER A 89 -0.36 -4.01 8.65
N GLY A 90 -1.51 -3.96 7.99
CA GLY A 90 -2.55 -2.96 8.21
C GLY A 90 -3.59 -3.36 9.24
N ALA A 91 -4.79 -2.77 9.10
CA ALA A 91 -5.94 -3.09 9.94
C ALA A 91 -6.64 -4.40 9.50
N THR A 92 -6.79 -4.57 8.19
CA THR A 92 -7.31 -5.80 7.58
C THR A 92 -6.36 -6.30 6.49
N PRO A 93 -6.36 -7.61 6.17
CA PRO A 93 -5.51 -8.13 5.10
C PRO A 93 -5.69 -7.38 3.78
N GLN A 94 -6.93 -7.09 3.36
CA GLN A 94 -7.25 -6.45 2.09
C GLN A 94 -6.76 -5.00 1.98
N THR A 95 -6.56 -4.32 3.11
CA THR A 95 -6.03 -2.94 3.17
C THR A 95 -4.54 -2.89 3.45
N SER A 96 -3.93 -4.04 3.75
CA SER A 96 -2.52 -4.12 4.11
C SER A 96 -1.63 -4.03 2.90
N ALA A 97 -0.55 -3.27 3.01
CA ALA A 97 0.48 -3.17 1.99
C ALA A 97 1.40 -4.40 1.94
N TYR A 98 1.71 -5.00 3.09
CA TYR A 98 2.66 -6.11 3.20
C TYR A 98 2.04 -7.35 3.86
N ALA A 99 2.39 -8.52 3.32
CA ALA A 99 2.18 -9.82 3.96
C ALA A 99 3.44 -10.20 4.74
N LEU A 100 3.28 -10.59 6.00
CA LEU A 100 4.36 -11.02 6.87
C LEU A 100 4.47 -12.54 6.93
N SER A 101 5.71 -13.01 7.06
CA SER A 101 6.06 -14.39 7.33
C SER A 101 7.24 -14.43 8.30
N ALA A 102 7.40 -15.55 9.00
CA ALA A 102 8.57 -15.77 9.86
C ALA A 102 9.20 -17.12 9.51
N ARG A 103 10.54 -17.14 9.48
CA ARG A 103 11.34 -18.35 9.25
C ARG A 103 12.58 -18.33 10.13
N ALA A 104 13.29 -19.45 10.20
CA ALA A 104 14.62 -19.46 10.79
C ALA A 104 15.57 -18.55 10.00
N CYS A 105 16.55 -17.98 10.71
CA CYS A 105 17.65 -17.28 10.06
C CYS A 105 18.49 -18.26 9.22
N GLU A 106 19.25 -17.74 8.27
CA GLU A 106 20.11 -18.57 7.41
C GLU A 106 21.14 -19.31 8.27
N GLU A 107 21.28 -20.62 8.03
CA GLU A 107 22.19 -21.52 8.78
C GLU A 107 21.94 -21.62 10.30
N GLU A 108 20.78 -21.17 10.78
CA GLU A 108 20.40 -21.19 12.20
C GLU A 108 19.06 -21.90 12.41
N ASP A 109 18.77 -22.27 13.66
CA ASP A 109 17.49 -22.85 14.05
C ASP A 109 16.58 -21.82 14.75
N LEU A 110 15.29 -22.10 14.76
CA LEU A 110 14.25 -21.31 15.45
C LEU A 110 14.45 -21.25 16.97
N SER A 111 15.35 -22.03 17.55
CA SER A 111 15.74 -21.85 18.96
C SER A 111 16.56 -20.57 19.17
N SER A 112 17.29 -20.14 18.14
CA SER A 112 18.34 -19.12 18.26
C SER A 112 18.01 -17.84 17.51
N CYS A 113 17.39 -17.93 16.34
CA CYS A 113 17.11 -16.76 15.52
C CYS A 113 15.85 -16.93 14.67
N VAL A 114 15.06 -15.85 14.60
CA VAL A 114 13.90 -15.75 13.71
C VAL A 114 14.07 -14.55 12.79
N LEU A 115 13.82 -14.78 11.51
CA LEU A 115 13.75 -13.74 10.49
C LEU A 115 12.29 -13.50 10.14
N VAL A 116 11.83 -12.28 10.33
CA VAL A 116 10.52 -11.82 9.90
C VAL A 116 10.66 -11.08 8.57
N THR A 117 9.86 -11.50 7.60
CA THR A 117 9.88 -10.99 6.22
C THR A 117 8.52 -10.39 5.88
N ALA A 118 8.50 -9.13 5.45
CA ALA A 118 7.34 -8.44 4.93
C ALA A 118 7.45 -8.29 3.41
N THR A 119 6.56 -8.97 2.69
CA THR A 119 6.52 -8.99 1.22
C THR A 119 5.42 -8.03 0.73
N PRO A 120 5.75 -7.01 -0.09
CA PRO A 120 4.76 -6.07 -0.61
C PRO A 120 3.78 -6.81 -1.53
N GLY A 121 2.48 -6.55 -1.38
CA GLY A 121 1.44 -7.19 -2.20
C GLY A 121 1.42 -8.72 -2.13
N GLY A 122 1.95 -9.31 -1.05
CA GLY A 122 2.04 -10.76 -0.89
C GLY A 122 0.69 -11.47 -0.72
N SER A 123 0.75 -12.78 -0.49
CA SER A 123 -0.45 -13.62 -0.37
C SER A 123 -1.42 -13.10 0.69
N GLY A 124 -2.69 -12.93 0.29
CA GLY A 124 -3.79 -12.54 1.18
C GLY A 124 -3.85 -11.05 1.53
N VAL A 125 -2.94 -10.21 1.02
CA VAL A 125 -3.01 -8.74 1.20
C VAL A 125 -3.34 -8.01 -0.10
N ASN A 126 -3.28 -6.67 -0.12
CA ASN A 126 -3.56 -5.88 -1.30
C ASN A 126 -2.53 -6.14 -2.42
N SER A 127 -2.91 -6.95 -3.42
CA SER A 127 -2.06 -7.28 -4.56
C SER A 127 -1.74 -6.09 -5.48
N GLY A 128 -2.47 -4.98 -5.37
CA GLY A 128 -2.20 -3.74 -6.10
C GLY A 128 -1.09 -2.88 -5.48
N TYR A 129 -0.59 -3.23 -4.29
CA TYR A 129 0.51 -2.51 -3.67
C TYR A 129 1.86 -3.06 -4.16
N GLU A 130 2.62 -2.21 -4.85
CA GLU A 130 3.99 -2.49 -5.25
C GLU A 130 4.95 -1.40 -4.73
N ASP A 131 6.04 -1.83 -4.11
CA ASP A 131 7.18 -0.98 -3.80
C ASP A 131 8.42 -1.50 -4.53
N ARG A 132 8.60 -1.06 -5.78
CA ARG A 132 9.76 -1.47 -6.61
C ARG A 132 11.08 -0.88 -6.13
N GLN A 133 11.04 0.16 -5.29
CA GLN A 133 12.25 0.80 -4.78
C GLN A 133 12.84 -0.02 -3.63
N CYS A 134 11.99 -0.48 -2.72
CA CYS A 134 12.43 -1.14 -1.49
C CYS A 134 12.21 -2.65 -1.47
N GLY A 135 11.24 -3.15 -2.23
CA GLY A 135 10.93 -4.57 -2.30
C GLY A 135 10.55 -5.15 -0.95
N VAL A 136 11.09 -6.34 -0.67
CA VAL A 136 10.84 -7.08 0.56
C VAL A 136 11.62 -6.45 1.72
N LEU A 137 10.93 -6.24 2.85
CA LEU A 137 11.54 -5.76 4.09
C LEU A 137 11.76 -6.93 5.05
N GLN A 138 12.91 -7.01 5.69
CA GLN A 138 13.32 -8.13 6.52
C GLN A 138 13.99 -7.64 7.80
N ALA A 139 13.65 -8.21 8.96
CA ALA A 139 14.43 -8.03 10.16
C ALA A 139 14.48 -9.30 11.01
N ASP A 140 15.59 -9.50 11.71
CA ASP A 140 15.78 -10.64 12.61
C ASP A 140 15.67 -10.24 14.09
N SER A 141 15.60 -11.25 14.97
CA SER A 141 15.58 -11.07 16.44
C SER A 141 16.85 -10.43 17.00
N ARG A 142 17.95 -10.40 16.24
CA ARG A 142 19.23 -9.78 16.63
C ARG A 142 19.30 -8.30 16.25
N GLY A 143 18.26 -7.78 15.61
CA GLY A 143 18.18 -6.38 15.19
C GLY A 143 18.83 -6.11 13.83
N ASN A 144 19.25 -7.12 13.09
CA ASN A 144 19.67 -6.93 11.69
C ASN A 144 18.44 -6.59 10.86
N ARG A 145 18.56 -5.54 10.04
CA ARG A 145 17.49 -5.01 9.20
C ARG A 145 17.98 -4.96 7.76
N ARG A 146 17.21 -5.54 6.84
CA ARG A 146 17.57 -5.67 5.42
C ARG A 146 16.36 -5.42 4.53
N ALA A 147 16.59 -4.82 3.39
CA ALA A 147 15.59 -4.65 2.35
C ALA A 147 16.24 -4.97 1.01
N ASP A 148 15.45 -5.30 -0.02
CA ASP A 148 15.98 -5.48 -1.37
C ASP A 148 16.55 -4.17 -1.91
N GLY A 149 15.91 -3.05 -1.56
CA GLY A 149 16.35 -1.70 -1.91
C GLY A 149 17.32 -1.05 -0.93
N LYS A 150 17.99 0.00 -1.40
CA LYS A 150 18.89 0.85 -0.59
C LYS A 150 18.09 1.86 0.24
N GLU A 151 18.53 2.12 1.47
CA GLU A 151 17.95 3.15 2.37
C GLU A 151 16.44 2.96 2.67
N CYS A 152 16.03 1.70 2.79
CA CYS A 152 14.63 1.30 2.91
C CYS A 152 14.20 0.93 4.33
N TRP A 153 15.05 1.16 5.33
CA TRP A 153 14.80 0.92 6.75
C TRP A 153 14.76 2.18 7.59
#